data_AF-A0AAW0LZZ5-F1
#
_entry.id   AF-A0AAW0LZZ5-F1
#
_cell.length_a   1.000
_cell.length_b   1.000
_cell.length_c   1.000
_cell.angle_alpha   90.00
_cell.angle_beta   90.00
_cell.angle_gamma   90.00
#
_symmetry.space_group_name_H-M   'P 1'
#
loop_
_entity.id
_entity.type
_entity.pdbx_description
1 polymer ?
#
loop_
_entity_poly.entity_id
_entity_poly.type
_entity_poly.pdbx_seq_one_letter_code
_entity_poly.pdbx_strand_id
1 'polypeptide(L)'
;MEKTAGKKKEVPGRRLVDLVLSWSIKDVRNEDLYKNQVRQIPLKFSTTTEYMNSFTYPLIEETHADLLSSISTLHLAPSCEILSFKQTKDFKPPKDIFYLVTLKSVSGLQKNGGYEPMIGDIIALTNVRPKFKDLDRPNRPFLVAFVQRVKDDNILTILASKPILAEERENKKRETLYAICLINMTTNIRIWRALNSQLEGKNLDIIGKVLQPNSAVRNHSLL
;
A
#
# COMPACT_ATOMS: atom_id res chain seq x y z
N MET A 1 -11.41 -13.67 36.63
CA MET A 1 -11.42 -12.66 35.56
C MET A 1 -10.27 -12.95 34.61
N GLU A 2 -10.58 -13.67 33.55
CA GLU A 2 -9.61 -14.09 32.54
C GLU A 2 -9.31 -12.89 31.63
N LYS A 3 -8.05 -12.45 31.61
CA LYS A 3 -7.60 -11.37 30.72
C LYS A 3 -7.56 -11.93 29.30
N THR A 4 -8.59 -11.65 28.49
CA THR A 4 -8.55 -11.92 27.05
C THR A 4 -7.46 -11.05 26.44
N ALA A 5 -6.31 -11.65 26.13
CA ALA A 5 -5.26 -11.00 25.36
C ALA A 5 -5.85 -10.57 24.01
N GLY A 6 -6.01 -9.26 23.81
CA GLY A 6 -6.50 -8.71 22.55
C GLY A 6 -5.58 -9.16 21.42
N LYS A 7 -6.08 -10.01 20.51
CA LYS A 7 -5.34 -10.39 19.30
C LYS A 7 -4.87 -9.12 18.60
N LYS A 8 -3.55 -8.95 18.46
CA LYS A 8 -2.94 -7.86 17.70
C LYS A 8 -3.47 -7.99 16.27
N LYS A 9 -4.32 -7.06 15.81
CA LYS A 9 -4.87 -7.08 14.44
C LYS A 9 -3.71 -6.87 13.47
N GLU A 10 -3.32 -7.94 12.78
CA GLU A 10 -2.29 -7.91 11.74
C GLU A 10 -2.75 -7.00 10.59
N VAL A 11 -1.82 -6.27 9.97
CA VAL A 11 -2.11 -5.47 8.76
C VAL A 11 -2.37 -6.45 7.61
N PRO A 12 -3.54 -6.42 6.96
CA PRO A 12 -3.81 -7.30 5.82
C PRO A 12 -2.78 -7.07 4.70
N GLY A 13 -2.20 -8.15 4.16
CA GLY A 13 -1.19 -8.04 3.11
C GLY A 13 0.12 -7.37 3.58
N ARG A 14 0.43 -7.44 4.88
CA ARG A 14 1.59 -6.76 5.50
C ARG A 14 2.88 -6.83 4.67
N ARG A 15 3.20 -7.99 4.09
CA ARG A 15 4.42 -8.18 3.29
C ARG A 15 4.45 -7.30 2.03
N LEU A 16 3.33 -7.14 1.33
CA LEU A 16 3.24 -6.24 0.18
C LEU A 16 3.31 -4.78 0.63
N VAL A 17 2.59 -4.44 1.72
CA VAL A 17 2.63 -3.08 2.30
C VAL A 17 4.06 -2.70 2.69
N ASP A 18 4.77 -3.58 3.40
CA ASP A 18 6.16 -3.35 3.82
C ASP A 18 7.09 -3.20 2.61
N LEU A 19 6.89 -3.98 1.55
CA LEU A 19 7.66 -3.86 0.31
C LEU A 19 7.45 -2.48 -0.32
N VAL A 20 6.19 -2.06 -0.50
CA VAL A 20 5.85 -0.76 -1.09
C VAL A 20 6.40 0.40 -0.24
N LEU A 21 6.31 0.31 1.08
CA LEU A 21 6.86 1.32 2.00
C LEU A 21 8.40 1.33 2.03
N SER A 22 9.06 0.27 1.57
CA SER A 22 10.53 0.20 1.52
C SER A 22 11.15 0.88 0.30
N TRP A 23 10.37 1.13 -0.74
CA TRP A 23 10.84 1.81 -1.94
C TRP A 23 11.29 3.24 -1.64
N SER A 24 12.51 3.56 -2.07
CA SER A 24 12.96 4.94 -2.16
C SER A 24 12.33 5.65 -3.36
N ILE A 25 12.38 6.98 -3.40
CA ILE A 25 11.92 7.74 -4.57
C ILE A 25 12.67 7.34 -5.86
N LYS A 26 13.93 6.89 -5.75
CA LYS A 26 14.70 6.37 -6.89
C LYS A 26 14.15 5.04 -7.36
N ASP A 27 13.75 4.16 -6.43
CA ASP A 27 13.13 2.89 -6.78
C ASP A 27 11.78 3.11 -7.45
N VAL A 28 10.94 4.01 -6.91
CA VAL A 28 9.63 4.31 -7.53
C VAL A 28 9.78 4.92 -8.93
N ARG A 29 10.79 5.78 -9.15
CA ARG A 29 11.06 6.37 -10.47
C ARG A 29 11.75 5.43 -11.46
N ASN A 30 12.16 4.24 -11.04
CA ASN A 30 12.83 3.29 -11.90
C ASN A 30 11.81 2.39 -12.60
N GLU A 31 11.45 2.73 -13.84
CA GLU A 31 10.56 1.92 -14.70
C GLU A 31 11.02 0.48 -14.89
N ASP A 32 12.33 0.20 -14.74
CA ASP A 32 12.91 -1.13 -14.92
C ASP A 32 13.12 -1.88 -13.59
N LEU A 33 12.53 -1.43 -12.46
CA LEU A 33 12.82 -1.97 -11.12
C LEU A 33 12.62 -3.49 -11.01
N TYR A 34 11.55 -4.04 -11.63
CA TYR A 34 11.26 -5.48 -11.63
C TYR A 34 11.33 -6.16 -12.99
N LYS A 35 11.89 -5.50 -14.01
CA LYS A 35 11.95 -5.98 -15.40
C LYS A 35 12.50 -7.40 -15.55
N ASN A 36 13.51 -7.76 -14.76
CA ASN A 36 14.16 -9.07 -14.85
C ASN A 36 13.50 -10.12 -13.93
N GLN A 37 12.57 -9.70 -13.06
CA GLN A 37 11.86 -10.54 -12.11
C GLN A 37 10.47 -10.93 -12.62
N VAL A 38 9.85 -10.06 -13.44
CA VAL A 38 8.62 -10.37 -14.17
C VAL A 38 8.97 -11.31 -15.32
N ARG A 39 8.61 -12.60 -15.16
CA ARG A 39 8.79 -13.63 -16.19
C ARG A 39 7.49 -13.83 -16.97
N GLN A 40 7.61 -14.31 -18.20
CA GLN A 40 6.45 -14.75 -18.97
C GLN A 40 5.66 -15.79 -18.18
N ILE A 41 4.36 -15.56 -18.01
CA ILE A 41 3.47 -16.46 -17.30
C ILE A 41 3.33 -17.74 -18.15
N PRO A 42 3.64 -18.93 -17.59
CA PRO A 42 3.47 -20.20 -18.30
C PRO A 42 2.01 -20.44 -18.71
N LEU A 43 1.82 -21.12 -19.85
CA LEU A 43 0.48 -21.55 -20.29
C LEU A 43 -0.10 -22.69 -19.44
N LYS A 44 0.76 -23.42 -18.71
CA LYS A 44 0.40 -24.58 -17.88
C LYS A 44 1.25 -24.58 -16.62
N PHE A 45 0.68 -25.10 -15.54
CA PHE A 45 1.34 -25.21 -14.24
C PHE A 45 1.22 -26.64 -13.72
N SER A 46 2.28 -27.13 -13.08
CA SER A 46 2.29 -28.49 -12.53
C SER A 46 1.64 -28.51 -11.15
N THR A 47 1.69 -27.39 -10.42
CA THR A 47 1.14 -27.26 -9.06
C THR A 47 0.43 -25.92 -8.84
N THR A 48 -0.49 -25.90 -7.87
CA THR A 48 -1.12 -24.65 -7.40
C THR A 48 -0.11 -23.64 -6.88
N THR A 49 0.98 -24.11 -6.24
CA THR A 49 2.05 -23.24 -5.76
C THR A 49 2.79 -22.55 -6.90
N GLU A 50 3.12 -23.28 -7.97
CA GLU A 50 3.72 -22.69 -9.18
C GLU A 50 2.80 -21.63 -9.81
N TYR A 51 1.51 -21.94 -9.92
CA TYR A 51 0.50 -21.00 -10.41
C TYR A 51 0.49 -19.72 -9.56
N MET A 52 0.30 -19.83 -8.25
CA MET A 52 0.22 -18.66 -7.36
C MET A 52 1.51 -17.83 -7.37
N ASN A 53 2.67 -18.50 -7.35
CA ASN A 53 3.96 -17.82 -7.35
C ASN A 53 4.20 -17.04 -8.66
N SER A 54 3.68 -17.52 -9.79
CA SER A 54 3.86 -16.85 -11.10
C SER A 54 3.26 -15.44 -11.16
N PHE A 55 2.24 -15.15 -10.35
CA PHE A 55 1.60 -13.83 -10.29
C PHE A 55 2.18 -12.89 -9.23
N THR A 56 3.18 -13.34 -8.45
CA THR A 56 3.73 -12.51 -7.37
C THR A 56 4.47 -11.28 -7.90
N TYR A 57 5.42 -11.45 -8.82
CA TYR A 57 6.14 -10.32 -9.42
C TYR A 57 5.27 -9.46 -10.35
N PRO A 58 4.36 -10.03 -11.18
CA PRO A 58 3.39 -9.22 -11.92
C PRO A 58 2.58 -8.27 -11.02
N LEU A 59 2.09 -8.73 -9.87
CA LEU A 59 1.35 -7.89 -8.93
C LEU A 59 2.23 -6.79 -8.29
N ILE A 60 3.48 -7.12 -7.98
CA ILE A 60 4.44 -6.13 -7.44
C ILE A 60 4.72 -5.05 -8.47
N GLU A 61 4.95 -5.44 -9.74
CA GLU A 61 5.21 -4.51 -10.84
C GLU A 61 3.99 -3.65 -11.17
N GLU A 62 2.79 -4.22 -11.18
CA GLU A 62 1.53 -3.45 -11.33
C GLU A 62 1.40 -2.39 -10.23
N THR A 63 1.64 -2.79 -8.97
CA THR A 63 1.59 -1.88 -7.82
C THR A 63 2.66 -0.78 -7.92
N HIS A 64 3.85 -1.12 -8.43
CA HIS A 64 4.93 -0.17 -8.66
C HIS A 64 4.59 0.83 -9.77
N ALA A 65 4.09 0.34 -10.91
CA ALA A 65 3.67 1.18 -12.05
C ALA A 65 2.55 2.16 -11.67
N ASP A 66 1.57 1.72 -10.87
CA ASP A 66 0.51 2.59 -10.33
C ASP A 66 1.11 3.72 -9.47
N LEU A 67 2.07 3.38 -8.60
CA LEU A 67 2.73 4.36 -7.74
C LEU A 67 3.59 5.35 -8.55
N LEU A 68 4.33 4.86 -9.55
CA LEU A 68 5.11 5.68 -10.48
C LEU A 68 4.21 6.68 -11.22
N SER A 69 3.09 6.19 -11.76
CA SER A 69 2.09 7.02 -12.45
C SER A 69 1.57 8.12 -11.51
N SER A 70 1.18 7.75 -10.30
CA SER A 70 0.66 8.68 -9.30
C SER A 70 1.66 9.76 -8.89
N ILE A 71 2.92 9.40 -8.66
CA ILE A 71 3.99 10.35 -8.35
C ILE A 71 4.24 11.32 -9.52
N SER A 72 4.12 10.84 -10.76
CA SER A 72 4.28 11.69 -11.95
C SER A 72 3.17 12.74 -12.07
N THR A 73 1.97 12.43 -11.59
CA THR A 73 0.80 13.35 -11.57
C THR A 73 0.54 13.99 -10.21
N LEU A 74 1.50 13.97 -9.29
CA LEU A 74 1.27 14.36 -7.89
C LEU A 74 0.72 15.78 -7.69
N HIS A 75 1.07 16.72 -8.56
CA HIS A 75 0.57 18.10 -8.51
C HIS A 75 -0.94 18.22 -8.73
N LEU A 76 -1.59 17.18 -9.27
CA LEU A 76 -3.03 17.08 -9.46
C LEU A 76 -3.70 16.22 -8.37
N ALA A 77 -2.90 15.54 -7.54
CA ALA A 77 -3.42 14.57 -6.60
C ALA A 77 -4.21 15.27 -5.47
N PRO A 78 -5.32 14.66 -5.00
CA PRO A 78 -6.05 15.15 -3.84
C PRO A 78 -5.11 15.25 -2.63
N SER A 79 -5.24 16.35 -1.89
CA SER A 79 -4.47 16.56 -0.66
C SER A 79 -5.32 17.11 0.47
N CYS A 80 -4.87 16.87 1.70
CA CYS A 80 -5.49 17.39 2.92
C CYS A 80 -4.43 17.85 3.92
N GLU A 81 -4.72 18.92 4.65
CA GLU A 81 -3.85 19.44 5.69
C GLU A 81 -3.88 18.54 6.94
N ILE A 82 -2.72 18.32 7.54
CA ILE A 82 -2.56 17.53 8.76
C ILE A 82 -2.43 18.48 9.96
N LEU A 83 -3.35 18.34 10.91
CA LEU A 83 -3.37 19.13 12.14
C LEU A 83 -2.41 18.58 13.20
N SER A 84 -2.30 17.26 13.30
CA SER A 84 -1.46 16.64 14.32
C SER A 84 -1.01 15.23 13.95
N PHE A 85 0.11 14.83 14.56
CA PHE A 85 0.70 13.50 14.50
C PHE A 85 1.06 13.04 15.91
N LYS A 86 0.67 11.83 16.30
CA LYS A 86 1.02 11.23 17.58
C LYS A 86 1.42 9.77 17.41
N GLN A 87 2.52 9.35 18.01
CA GLN A 87 2.89 7.93 18.02
C GLN A 87 1.80 7.11 18.73
N THR A 88 1.46 5.96 18.16
CA THR A 88 0.52 5.03 18.82
C THR A 88 1.24 4.18 19.86
N LYS A 89 0.48 3.46 20.68
CA LYS A 89 1.04 2.46 21.62
C LYS A 89 1.75 1.29 20.92
N ASP A 90 1.41 1.07 19.64
CA ASP A 90 2.00 0.01 18.81
C ASP A 90 3.26 0.47 18.06
N PHE A 91 3.70 1.71 18.25
CA PHE A 91 4.93 2.24 17.66
C PHE A 91 6.17 1.47 18.15
N LYS A 92 6.74 0.63 17.29
CA LYS A 92 7.92 -0.21 17.55
C LYS A 92 8.84 -0.24 16.32
N PRO A 93 9.78 0.70 16.19
CA PRO A 93 10.73 0.71 15.08
C PRO A 93 11.65 -0.53 15.13
N PRO A 94 12.22 -0.96 13.99
CA PRO A 94 12.15 -0.30 12.68
C PRO A 94 10.92 -0.66 11.85
N LYS A 95 10.08 -1.63 12.25
CA LYS A 95 9.00 -2.15 11.41
C LYS A 95 7.62 -1.54 11.68
N ASP A 96 7.23 -1.41 12.93
CA ASP A 96 5.87 -1.00 13.32
C ASP A 96 5.85 0.51 13.60
N ILE A 97 6.01 1.34 12.57
CA ILE A 97 6.09 2.81 12.69
C ILE A 97 4.68 3.42 12.60
N PHE A 98 3.87 3.21 13.64
CA PHE A 98 2.47 3.61 13.66
C PHE A 98 2.21 4.99 14.27
N TYR A 99 1.44 5.82 13.55
CA TYR A 99 1.00 7.13 14.01
C TYR A 99 -0.53 7.27 13.96
N LEU A 100 -1.07 7.99 14.94
CA LEU A 100 -2.38 8.60 14.90
C LEU A 100 -2.25 9.99 14.27
N VAL A 101 -3.03 10.24 13.23
CA VAL A 101 -3.00 11.48 12.46
C VAL A 101 -4.38 12.12 12.48
N THR A 102 -4.44 13.43 12.70
CA THR A 102 -5.68 14.19 12.59
C THR A 102 -5.60 15.08 11.37
N LEU A 103 -6.50 14.87 10.42
CA LEU A 103 -6.67 15.73 9.26
C LEU A 103 -7.55 16.92 9.60
N LYS A 104 -7.34 18.03 8.90
CA LYS A 104 -8.21 19.20 8.98
C LYS A 104 -9.54 18.87 8.33
N SER A 105 -10.61 18.81 9.13
CA SER A 105 -11.96 18.53 8.63
C SER A 105 -12.37 19.61 7.62
N VAL A 106 -12.89 19.17 6.48
CA VAL A 106 -13.41 20.03 5.43
C VAL A 106 -14.90 20.24 5.72
N SER A 107 -15.23 21.02 6.74
CA SER A 107 -16.62 21.40 7.00
C SER A 107 -17.12 22.31 5.87
N GLY A 108 -17.92 21.74 4.97
CA GLY A 108 -18.90 22.43 4.10
C GLY A 108 -18.41 23.42 3.03
N LEU A 109 -17.12 23.77 2.97
CA LEU A 109 -16.64 24.88 2.12
C LEU A 109 -15.74 24.50 0.94
N GLN A 110 -15.27 23.25 0.81
CA GLN A 110 -14.61 22.82 -0.44
C GLN A 110 -15.61 22.07 -1.30
N LYS A 111 -16.24 22.78 -2.23
CA LYS A 111 -16.98 22.20 -3.36
C LYS A 111 -16.06 21.52 -4.41
N ASN A 112 -14.75 21.48 -4.19
CA ASN A 112 -13.74 21.08 -5.18
C ASN A 112 -12.69 20.10 -4.61
N GLY A 113 -12.89 18.79 -4.77
CA GLY A 113 -11.78 17.81 -4.90
C GLY A 113 -10.82 17.62 -3.71
N GLY A 114 -11.28 17.78 -2.46
CA GLY A 114 -10.47 17.48 -1.28
C GLY A 114 -10.16 15.98 -1.11
N TYR A 115 -9.03 15.64 -0.50
CA TYR A 115 -8.69 14.24 -0.21
C TYR A 115 -9.55 13.66 0.92
N GLU A 116 -10.36 12.65 0.59
CA GLU A 116 -11.07 11.80 1.55
C GLU A 116 -10.28 10.51 1.78
N PRO A 117 -9.72 10.30 2.98
CA PRO A 117 -8.87 9.16 3.26
C PRO A 117 -9.66 7.85 3.34
N MET A 118 -9.14 6.81 2.71
CA MET A 118 -9.70 5.46 2.74
C MET A 118 -8.70 4.47 3.34
N ILE A 119 -9.23 3.40 3.94
CA ILE A 119 -8.41 2.26 4.33
C ILE A 119 -7.76 1.69 3.07
N GLY A 120 -6.45 1.43 3.13
CA GLY A 120 -5.71 0.92 1.99
C GLY A 120 -4.93 1.97 1.22
N ASP A 121 -5.16 3.27 1.48
CA ASP A 121 -4.44 4.34 0.79
C ASP A 121 -2.95 4.33 1.14
N ILE A 122 -2.13 4.51 0.12
CA ILE A 122 -0.75 4.98 0.25
C ILE A 122 -0.77 6.49 0.07
N ILE A 123 -0.24 7.19 1.07
CA ILE A 123 -0.15 8.65 1.08
C ILE A 123 1.29 9.10 1.14
N ALA A 124 1.60 10.20 0.45
CA ALA A 124 2.82 10.96 0.69
C ALA A 124 2.57 11.97 1.82
N LEU A 125 3.58 12.13 2.68
CA LEU A 125 3.62 13.13 3.75
C LEU A 125 4.62 14.21 3.37
N THR A 126 4.17 15.47 3.32
CA THR A 126 5.00 16.60 2.89
C THR A 126 4.63 17.88 3.61
N ASN A 127 5.59 18.78 3.79
CA ASN A 127 5.40 20.15 4.29
C ASN A 127 5.27 21.19 3.16
N VAL A 128 5.11 20.76 1.91
CA VAL A 128 4.89 21.64 0.76
C VAL A 128 3.62 21.22 0.05
N ARG A 129 2.73 22.18 -0.18
CA ARG A 129 1.59 21.96 -1.08
C ARG A 129 2.16 21.67 -2.48
N PRO A 130 1.81 20.54 -3.11
CA PRO A 130 2.57 20.01 -4.24
C PRO A 130 2.62 21.00 -5.41
N LYS A 131 3.83 21.45 -5.77
CA LYS A 131 4.17 21.99 -7.09
C LYS A 131 5.04 20.98 -7.82
N PHE A 132 5.17 21.14 -9.15
CA PHE A 132 5.73 20.16 -10.11
C PHE A 132 7.14 19.57 -9.78
N LYS A 133 7.89 20.09 -8.80
CA LYS A 133 9.30 19.71 -8.52
C LYS A 133 9.62 19.42 -7.04
N ASP A 134 8.63 19.14 -6.21
CA ASP A 134 8.83 19.20 -4.74
C ASP A 134 9.27 17.90 -4.05
N LEU A 135 9.28 16.75 -4.73
CA LEU A 135 9.38 15.44 -4.06
C LEU A 135 10.78 14.90 -3.74
N ASP A 136 11.84 15.51 -4.28
CA ASP A 136 13.20 14.98 -4.17
C ASP A 136 14.18 16.10 -3.80
N ARG A 137 13.85 16.85 -2.74
CA ARG A 137 14.74 17.87 -2.20
C ARG A 137 15.73 17.20 -1.24
N PRO A 138 17.05 17.50 -1.30
CA PRO A 138 18.08 16.86 -0.47
C PRO A 138 17.79 16.86 1.03
N ASN A 139 17.08 17.88 1.52
CA ASN A 139 16.77 18.06 2.94
C ASN A 139 15.36 17.60 3.33
N ARG A 140 14.59 16.99 2.42
CA ARG A 140 13.20 16.55 2.65
C ARG A 140 12.97 15.20 1.97
N PRO A 141 13.29 14.08 2.64
CA PRO A 141 13.15 12.76 2.05
C PRO A 141 11.69 12.43 1.76
N PHE A 142 11.45 11.78 0.62
CA PHE A 142 10.15 11.19 0.27
C PHE A 142 9.67 10.27 1.40
N LEU A 143 8.62 10.68 2.10
CA LEU A 143 8.00 9.92 3.18
C LEU A 143 6.61 9.47 2.74
N VAL A 144 6.40 8.15 2.77
CA VAL A 144 5.11 7.53 2.46
C VAL A 144 4.57 6.78 3.65
N ALA A 145 3.25 6.63 3.69
CA ALA A 145 2.58 5.86 4.71
C ALA A 145 1.34 5.15 4.17
N PHE A 146 1.00 4.04 4.81
CA PHE A 146 -0.20 3.26 4.53
C PHE A 146 -1.31 3.59 5.54
N VAL A 147 -2.51 3.92 5.07
CA VAL A 147 -3.68 4.18 5.89
C VAL A 147 -4.29 2.85 6.35
N GLN A 148 -4.04 2.49 7.60
CA GLN A 148 -4.52 1.26 8.20
C GLN A 148 -5.96 1.36 8.70
N ARG A 149 -6.35 2.52 9.25
CA ARG A 149 -7.70 2.76 9.78
C ARG A 149 -8.08 4.22 9.58
N VAL A 150 -9.38 4.43 9.39
CA VAL A 150 -10.03 5.74 9.37
C VAL A 150 -11.11 5.72 10.46
N LYS A 151 -11.18 6.77 11.27
CA LYS A 151 -12.17 6.96 12.34
C LYS A 151 -12.68 8.40 12.30
N ASP A 152 -13.97 8.59 12.53
CA ASP A 152 -14.60 9.91 12.60
C ASP A 152 -14.29 10.79 11.35
N ASP A 153 -14.10 10.14 10.19
CA ASP A 153 -13.75 10.67 8.87
C ASP A 153 -12.44 11.48 8.74
N ASN A 154 -11.80 11.86 9.83
CA ASN A 154 -10.58 12.69 9.81
C ASN A 154 -9.44 12.17 10.72
N ILE A 155 -9.65 11.08 11.47
CA ILE A 155 -8.63 10.47 12.32
C ILE A 155 -8.10 9.21 11.65
N LEU A 156 -6.81 9.22 11.31
CA LEU A 156 -6.14 8.09 10.66
C LEU A 156 -5.23 7.36 11.64
N THR A 157 -5.19 6.04 11.52
CA THR A 157 -4.02 5.25 11.95
C THR A 157 -3.21 4.91 10.72
N ILE A 158 -1.97 5.38 10.65
CA ILE A 158 -1.08 5.13 9.52
C ILE A 158 0.13 4.29 9.94
N LEU A 159 0.67 3.52 9.00
CA LEU A 159 1.97 2.88 9.07
C LEU A 159 2.95 3.62 8.15
N ALA A 160 3.91 4.33 8.71
CA ALA A 160 4.87 5.12 7.94
C ALA A 160 6.08 4.28 7.49
N SER A 161 6.73 4.66 6.38
CA SER A 161 7.96 4.01 5.92
C SER A 161 9.15 4.26 6.82
N LYS A 162 9.21 5.43 7.47
CA LYS A 162 10.30 5.87 8.35
C LYS A 162 9.75 6.71 9.52
N PRO A 163 10.45 6.79 10.67
CA PRO A 163 10.04 7.66 11.75
C PRO A 163 10.06 9.13 11.32
N ILE A 164 9.01 9.86 11.68
CA ILE A 164 8.94 11.32 11.53
C ILE A 164 9.73 11.92 12.71
N LEU A 165 10.88 12.55 12.41
CA LEU A 165 11.78 13.08 13.44
C LEU A 165 11.19 14.31 14.15
N ALA A 166 11.40 14.39 15.47
CA ALA A 166 10.84 15.43 16.34
C ALA A 166 11.41 16.83 16.09
N GLU A 167 12.56 16.96 15.42
CA GLU A 167 13.20 18.25 15.11
C GLU A 167 12.33 19.17 14.22
N GLU A 168 11.35 18.60 13.51
CA GLU A 168 10.34 19.38 12.78
C GLU A 168 9.35 20.12 13.69
N ARG A 169 9.28 19.78 15.00
CA ARG A 169 8.27 20.30 15.93
C ARG A 169 8.74 21.38 16.88
N GLU A 170 10.02 21.38 17.28
CA GLU A 170 10.44 22.20 18.43
C GLU A 170 11.00 23.57 18.08
N ASN A 171 11.57 23.80 16.89
CA ASN A 171 12.33 25.04 16.64
C ASN A 171 12.10 25.76 15.30
N LYS A 172 11.09 25.40 14.51
CA LYS A 172 10.70 26.16 13.31
C LYS A 172 9.20 26.40 13.34
N LYS A 173 8.75 27.60 12.96
CA LYS A 173 7.33 27.95 12.75
C LYS A 173 6.62 26.71 12.21
N ARG A 174 5.62 26.18 12.92
CA ARG A 174 4.89 24.93 12.59
C ARG A 174 4.68 24.86 11.07
N GLU A 175 5.53 24.14 10.36
CA GLU A 175 5.37 24.00 8.92
C GLU A 175 4.11 23.18 8.71
N THR A 176 3.18 23.69 7.91
CA THR A 176 1.94 22.99 7.60
C THR A 176 2.26 21.70 6.85
N LEU A 177 1.83 20.57 7.40
CA LEU A 177 1.98 19.25 6.77
C LEU A 177 0.72 18.92 5.96
N TYR A 178 0.92 18.15 4.89
CA TYR A 178 -0.11 17.67 3.99
C TYR A 178 0.02 16.16 3.81
N ALA A 179 -1.12 15.49 3.75
CA ALA A 179 -1.27 14.15 3.22
C ALA A 179 -1.71 14.27 1.76
N ILE A 180 -1.01 13.60 0.85
CA ILE A 180 -1.36 13.53 -0.58
C ILE A 180 -1.68 12.09 -0.91
N CYS A 181 -2.85 11.83 -1.50
CA CYS A 181 -3.21 10.49 -1.94
C CYS A 181 -2.35 10.06 -3.12
N LEU A 182 -1.74 8.87 -3.04
CA LEU A 182 -1.00 8.28 -4.15
C LEU A 182 -1.83 7.21 -4.86
N ILE A 183 -2.05 6.07 -4.19
CA ILE A 183 -2.76 4.91 -4.72
C ILE A 183 -3.57 4.25 -3.61
N ASN A 184 -4.61 3.48 -3.95
CA ASN A 184 -5.29 2.62 -2.99
C ASN A 184 -4.91 1.15 -3.24
N MET A 185 -4.31 0.50 -2.24
CA MET A 185 -3.82 -0.88 -2.37
C MET A 185 -4.85 -1.95 -1.99
N THR A 186 -6.14 -1.62 -1.81
CA THR A 186 -7.14 -2.60 -1.36
C THR A 186 -7.22 -3.80 -2.31
N THR A 187 -7.26 -3.56 -3.62
CA THR A 187 -7.29 -4.63 -4.64
C THR A 187 -5.98 -5.43 -4.61
N ASN A 188 -4.84 -4.75 -4.63
CA ASN A 188 -3.52 -5.38 -4.61
C ASN A 188 -3.32 -6.26 -3.36
N ILE A 189 -3.76 -5.79 -2.20
CA ILE A 189 -3.75 -6.55 -0.94
C ILE A 189 -4.67 -7.77 -1.00
N ARG A 190 -5.86 -7.65 -1.60
CA ARG A 190 -6.78 -8.80 -1.77
C ARG A 190 -6.16 -9.87 -2.66
N ILE A 191 -5.58 -9.49 -3.79
CA ILE A 191 -4.89 -10.41 -4.70
C ILE A 191 -3.69 -11.04 -3.98
N TRP A 192 -2.84 -10.23 -3.33
CA TRP A 192 -1.69 -10.72 -2.56
C TRP A 192 -2.09 -11.78 -1.53
N ARG A 193 -3.17 -11.53 -0.78
CA ARG A 193 -3.69 -12.47 0.20
C ARG A 193 -4.22 -13.75 -0.45
N ALA A 194 -4.84 -13.67 -1.62
CA ALA A 194 -5.27 -14.84 -2.37
C ALA A 194 -4.06 -15.69 -2.81
N LEU A 195 -3.04 -15.07 -3.39
CA LEU A 195 -1.80 -15.72 -3.82
C LEU A 195 -1.06 -16.38 -2.65
N ASN A 196 -0.97 -15.68 -1.51
CA ASN A 196 -0.22 -16.12 -0.34
C ASN A 196 -1.06 -16.94 0.64
N SER A 197 -2.26 -17.38 0.24
CA SER A 197 -3.04 -18.26 1.09
C SER A 197 -3.39 -17.63 2.46
N GLN A 198 -3.74 -16.35 2.49
CA GLN A 198 -4.10 -15.58 3.69
C GLN A 198 -5.60 -15.25 3.79
N LEU A 199 -6.44 -15.93 3.01
CA LEU A 199 -7.90 -15.82 3.06
C LEU A 199 -8.48 -16.89 4.00
N GLU A 200 -9.50 -16.53 4.77
CA GLU A 200 -10.25 -17.46 5.62
C GLU A 200 -11.19 -18.32 4.75
N GLY A 201 -11.36 -19.61 5.09
CA GLY A 201 -12.36 -20.49 4.43
C GLY A 201 -11.99 -20.98 3.02
N LYS A 202 -10.71 -21.18 2.71
CA LYS A 202 -10.28 -21.51 1.34
C LYS A 202 -10.84 -22.83 0.82
N ASN A 203 -11.37 -22.78 -0.40
CA ASN A 203 -11.58 -23.94 -1.26
C ASN A 203 -10.58 -23.86 -2.43
N LEU A 204 -9.47 -24.60 -2.32
CA LEU A 204 -8.44 -24.67 -3.38
C LEU A 204 -8.78 -25.72 -4.46
N ASP A 205 -9.87 -26.48 -4.27
CA ASP A 205 -10.23 -27.60 -5.14
C ASP A 205 -10.56 -27.12 -6.55
N ILE A 206 -11.15 -25.93 -6.67
CA ILE A 206 -11.43 -25.33 -7.98
C ILE A 206 -10.14 -25.01 -8.74
N ILE A 207 -9.09 -24.55 -8.04
CA ILE A 207 -7.81 -24.23 -8.67
C ILE A 207 -7.11 -25.53 -9.09
N GLY A 208 -7.13 -26.56 -8.24
CA GLY A 208 -6.63 -27.88 -8.63
C GLY A 208 -7.29 -28.42 -9.90
N LYS A 209 -8.62 -28.32 -9.99
CA LYS A 209 -9.39 -28.73 -11.18
C LYS A 209 -9.06 -27.92 -12.45
N VAL A 210 -8.80 -26.62 -12.31
CA VAL A 210 -8.46 -25.74 -13.45
C VAL A 210 -7.03 -25.99 -13.94
N LEU A 211 -6.08 -26.25 -13.03
CA LEU A 211 -4.69 -26.50 -13.40
C LEU A 211 -4.47 -27.88 -14.01
N GLN A 212 -5.26 -28.86 -13.58
CA GLN A 212 -5.26 -30.22 -14.11
C GLN A 212 -6.65 -30.54 -14.65
N PRO A 213 -7.04 -29.99 -15.82
CA PRO A 213 -8.28 -30.41 -16.46
C PRO A 213 -8.17 -31.92 -16.69
N ASN A 214 -9.04 -32.70 -16.05
CA ASN A 214 -9.04 -34.15 -16.13
C ASN A 214 -8.73 -34.60 -17.56
N SER A 215 -7.73 -35.47 -17.71
CA SER A 215 -7.31 -36.09 -18.97
C SER A 215 -8.40 -36.94 -19.65
N ALA A 216 -9.64 -36.90 -19.16
CA ALA A 216 -10.81 -37.59 -19.68
C ALA A 216 -11.30 -37.07 -21.04
N VAL A 217 -10.72 -35.99 -21.57
CA VAL A 217 -10.89 -35.60 -22.99
C VAL A 217 -9.67 -36.05 -23.77
N ARG A 218 -9.44 -37.36 -23.83
CA ARG A 218 -8.59 -37.95 -24.87
C ARG A 218 -9.20 -39.28 -25.33
N ASN A 219 -9.51 -39.30 -26.63
CA ASN A 219 -9.83 -40.44 -27.49
C ASN A 219 -11.32 -40.82 -27.63
N HIS A 220 -12.07 -39.98 -28.33
CA HIS A 220 -12.88 -40.47 -29.44
C HIS A 220 -12.18 -40.11 -30.76
N SER A 221 -11.09 -40.82 -31.06
CA SER A 221 -10.64 -40.98 -32.44
C SER A 221 -11.61 -41.95 -33.11
N LEU A 222 -12.52 -41.40 -33.92
CA LEU A 222 -13.18 -42.13 -34.99
C LEU A 222 -12.11 -42.53 -35.99
N LEU A 223 -11.83 -43.83 -36.09
CA LEU A 223 -11.61 -44.62 -37.30
C LEU A 223 -11.51 -46.09 -36.90
#